data_AF-A0A7X3RUL8-F1
#
_entry.id   AF-A0A7X3RUL8-F1
#
_cell.length_a   1.000
_cell.length_b   1.000
_cell.length_c   1.000
_cell.angle_alpha   90.00
_cell.angle_beta   90.00
_cell.angle_gamma   90.00
#
_symmetry.space_group_name_H-M   'P 1'
#
loop_
_entity.id
_entity.type
_entity.pdbx_description
1 polymer ?
#
loop_
_entity_poly.entity_id
_entity_poly.type
_entity_poly.pdbx_seq_one_letter_code
_entity_poly.pdbx_strand_id
1 'polypeptide(L)'
;MKSQERNYIADIERYFLGLAGKGLMLSARDYSFIRELGERSVSKEMVIKAIAYGFEQKRQRGAQEPRGLFNIRHEIEDYLRTHSVERESKQATPRNAAFTRSSIIEQVLKRLDRIIVEEKREDIRGKYEELRRRVGETDGAGSANIYKQFDLLWRDFMGDVFSGLSTERQKQITDTALSRIPAKAKLYDEDARRKTLNAFRDEIVCETLGINNVFTMK
;
A
#
# COMPACT_ATOMS: atom_id res chain seq x y z
N MET A 1 20.94 0.32 12.13
CA MET A 1 20.29 -1.01 11.92
C MET A 1 18.84 -1.09 12.41
N LYS A 2 18.43 -0.42 13.51
CA LYS A 2 17.04 -0.52 14.04
C LYS A 2 15.90 0.00 13.13
N SER A 3 16.15 0.84 12.11
CA SER A 3 15.07 1.35 11.24
C SER A 3 14.77 0.45 10.03
N GLN A 4 15.75 -0.32 9.54
CA GLN A 4 15.53 -1.28 8.45
C GLN A 4 14.69 -2.47 8.90
N GLU A 5 14.94 -2.99 10.10
CA GLU A 5 14.14 -4.07 10.70
C GLU A 5 12.69 -3.63 10.96
N ARG A 6 12.48 -2.41 11.48
CA ARG A 6 11.13 -1.84 11.65
C ARG A 6 10.39 -1.68 10.33
N ASN A 7 11.08 -1.25 9.27
CA ASN A 7 10.48 -1.13 7.94
C ASN A 7 10.16 -2.49 7.33
N TYR A 8 11.00 -3.50 7.54
CA TYR A 8 10.78 -4.88 7.07
C TYR A 8 9.50 -5.49 7.66
N ILE A 9 9.37 -5.42 8.98
CA ILE A 9 8.20 -5.98 9.69
C ILE A 9 6.93 -5.20 9.32
N ALA A 10 6.97 -3.87 9.32
CA ALA A 10 5.82 -3.03 9.01
C ALA A 10 5.32 -3.22 7.56
N ASP A 11 6.23 -3.44 6.59
CA ASP A 11 5.85 -3.70 5.20
C ASP A 11 5.14 -5.06 5.05
N ILE A 12 5.65 -6.10 5.72
CA ILE A 12 5.05 -7.44 5.69
C ILE A 12 3.71 -7.46 6.43
N GLU A 13 3.61 -6.73 7.54
CA GLU A 13 2.37 -6.57 8.30
C GLU A 13 1.28 -5.88 7.47
N ARG A 14 1.59 -4.76 6.83
CA ARG A 14 0.64 -4.07 5.93
C ARG A 14 0.17 -4.99 4.81
N TYR A 15 1.08 -5.76 4.23
CA TYR A 15 0.73 -6.72 3.18
C TYR A 15 -0.19 -7.83 3.68
N PHE A 16 0.12 -8.42 4.84
CA PHE A 16 -0.70 -9.47 5.45
C PHE A 16 -2.11 -8.97 5.79
N LEU A 17 -2.22 -7.77 6.37
CA LEU A 17 -3.50 -7.13 6.67
C LEU A 17 -4.32 -6.87 5.40
N GLY A 18 -3.68 -6.49 4.29
CA GLY A 18 -4.34 -6.29 3.00
C GLY A 18 -4.87 -7.59 2.39
N LEU A 19 -4.15 -8.72 2.54
CA LEU A 19 -4.59 -10.02 2.02
C LEU A 19 -5.69 -10.67 2.85
N ALA A 20 -5.69 -10.48 4.16
CA ALA A 20 -6.57 -11.21 5.07
C ALA A 20 -8.00 -10.64 5.12
N GLY A 21 -8.24 -9.42 4.60
CA GLY A 21 -9.57 -8.81 4.39
C GLY A 21 -10.47 -8.64 5.62
N LYS A 22 -9.99 -9.07 6.79
CA LYS A 22 -10.63 -9.03 8.10
C LYS A 22 -9.53 -8.58 9.06
N GLY A 23 -9.86 -7.82 10.10
CA GLY A 23 -8.92 -7.24 11.08
C GLY A 23 -8.13 -8.26 11.90
N LEU A 24 -7.39 -9.14 11.23
CA LEU A 24 -6.51 -10.17 11.77
C LEU A 24 -5.18 -9.51 12.06
N MET A 25 -4.99 -9.11 13.32
CA MET A 25 -3.68 -8.67 13.79
C MET A 25 -2.71 -9.85 13.78
N LEU A 26 -1.47 -9.59 13.38
CA LEU A 26 -0.37 -10.53 13.57
C LEU A 26 -0.24 -10.85 15.06
N SER A 27 -0.21 -12.14 15.40
CA SER A 27 0.08 -12.56 16.76
C SER A 27 1.55 -12.34 17.09
N ALA A 28 1.91 -12.36 18.37
CA ALA A 28 3.32 -12.32 18.79
C ALA A 28 4.16 -13.41 18.11
N ARG A 29 3.57 -14.59 17.85
CA ARG A 29 4.22 -15.70 17.16
C ARG A 29 4.48 -15.42 15.68
N ASP A 30 3.59 -14.65 15.03
CA ASP A 30 3.76 -14.24 13.65
C ASP A 30 4.89 -13.20 13.52
N TYR A 31 4.96 -12.23 14.44
CA TYR A 31 6.08 -11.28 14.47
C TYR A 31 7.42 -11.97 14.73
N SER A 32 7.48 -12.95 15.64
CA SER A 32 8.69 -13.75 15.85
C SER A 32 9.12 -14.48 14.58
N PHE A 33 8.16 -15.04 13.83
CA PHE A 33 8.46 -15.71 12.57
C PHE A 33 8.94 -14.74 11.47
N ILE A 34 8.32 -13.56 11.34
CA ILE A 34 8.79 -12.52 10.41
C ILE A 34 10.22 -12.08 10.77
N ARG A 35 10.52 -11.92 12.07
CA ARG A 35 11.87 -11.58 12.52
C ARG A 35 12.89 -12.68 12.17
N GLU A 36 12.54 -13.95 12.38
CA GLU A 36 13.37 -15.10 11.99
C GLU A 36 13.71 -15.09 10.49
N LEU A 37 12.73 -14.76 9.63
CA LEU A 37 12.95 -14.61 8.19
C LEU A 37 13.87 -13.42 7.85
N GLY A 38 13.73 -12.30 8.57
CA GLY A 38 14.62 -11.14 8.45
C GLY A 38 16.06 -11.44 8.87
N GLU A 39 16.25 -12.18 9.97
CA GLU A 39 17.56 -12.64 10.45
C GLU A 39 18.23 -13.59 9.45
N ARG A 40 17.43 -14.43 8.76
CA ARG A 40 17.86 -15.28 7.64
C ARG A 40 18.12 -14.50 6.34
N SER A 41 18.07 -13.17 6.38
CA SER A 41 18.27 -12.28 5.22
C SER A 41 17.30 -12.57 4.05
N VAL A 42 16.13 -13.13 4.35
CA VAL A 42 15.09 -13.36 3.35
C VAL A 42 14.52 -12.01 2.94
N SER A 43 14.59 -11.67 1.65
CA SER A 43 14.09 -10.38 1.19
C SER A 43 12.58 -10.26 1.43
N LYS A 44 12.11 -9.05 1.74
CA LYS A 44 10.69 -8.80 2.05
C LYS A 44 9.79 -9.24 0.88
N GLU A 45 10.25 -9.09 -0.36
CA GLU A 45 9.54 -9.49 -1.55
C GLU A 45 9.37 -11.02 -1.63
N MET A 46 10.37 -11.79 -1.18
CA MET A 46 10.23 -13.24 -1.09
C MET A 46 9.26 -13.65 -0.02
N VAL A 47 9.28 -12.97 1.14
CA VAL A 47 8.32 -13.25 2.21
C VAL A 47 6.90 -12.94 1.76
N ILE A 48 6.67 -11.80 1.12
CA ILE A 48 5.38 -11.40 0.54
C ILE A 48 4.87 -12.45 -0.47
N LYS A 49 5.73 -12.92 -1.39
CA LYS A 49 5.35 -13.96 -2.35
C LYS A 49 5.06 -15.30 -1.69
N ALA A 50 5.86 -15.69 -0.70
CA ALA A 50 5.67 -16.92 0.06
C ALA A 50 4.35 -16.88 0.85
N ILE A 51 3.99 -15.72 1.41
CA ILE A 51 2.70 -15.50 2.08
C ILE A 51 1.55 -15.67 1.08
N ALA A 52 1.59 -14.98 -0.07
CA ALA A 52 0.57 -15.10 -1.10
C ALA A 52 0.37 -16.56 -1.55
N TYR A 53 1.48 -17.26 -1.78
CA TYR A 53 1.48 -18.68 -2.12
C TYR A 53 0.84 -19.53 -1.03
N GLY A 54 1.19 -19.33 0.24
CA GLY A 54 0.62 -20.07 1.36
C GLY A 54 -0.91 -19.87 1.49
N PHE A 55 -1.40 -18.66 1.28
CA PHE A 55 -2.84 -18.37 1.27
C PHE A 55 -3.56 -19.09 0.12
N GLU A 56 -2.99 -19.03 -1.08
CA GLU A 56 -3.56 -19.69 -2.26
C GLU A 56 -3.62 -21.21 -2.12
N GLN A 57 -2.55 -21.82 -1.60
CA GLN A 57 -2.50 -23.27 -1.36
C GLN A 57 -3.53 -23.74 -0.33
N LYS A 58 -3.81 -22.94 0.70
CA LYS A 58 -4.89 -23.26 1.66
C LYS A 58 -6.27 -23.12 1.02
N ARG A 59 -6.50 -22.09 0.19
CA ARG A 59 -7.75 -21.90 -0.55
C ARG A 59 -8.03 -23.08 -1.48
N GLN A 60 -7.05 -23.52 -2.25
CA GLN A 60 -7.19 -24.64 -3.18
C GLN A 60 -7.46 -25.99 -2.48
N ARG A 61 -7.02 -26.14 -1.23
CA ARG A 61 -7.30 -27.33 -0.40
C ARG A 61 -8.66 -27.28 0.31
N GLY A 62 -9.50 -26.28 0.03
CA GLY A 62 -10.81 -26.10 0.69
C GLY A 62 -10.71 -25.85 2.20
N ALA A 63 -9.53 -25.45 2.69
CA ALA A 63 -9.30 -25.19 4.11
C ALA A 63 -9.87 -23.81 4.50
N GLN A 64 -10.25 -23.67 5.78
CA GLN A 64 -10.68 -22.39 6.33
C GLN A 64 -9.60 -21.32 6.13
N GLU A 65 -10.00 -20.09 5.79
CA GLU A 65 -9.07 -18.98 5.52
C GLU A 65 -8.03 -18.83 6.65
N PRO A 66 -6.74 -18.67 6.32
CA PRO A 66 -5.69 -18.59 7.33
C PRO A 66 -5.91 -17.41 8.28
N ARG A 67 -6.00 -17.70 9.59
CA ARG A 67 -6.14 -16.67 10.63
C ARG A 67 -4.82 -16.01 11.05
N GLY A 68 -3.69 -16.39 10.45
CA GLY A 68 -2.34 -15.97 10.89
C GLY A 68 -1.25 -16.55 10.00
N LEU A 69 -0.08 -15.89 9.95
CA LEU A 69 1.08 -16.32 9.15
C LEU A 69 1.62 -17.67 9.59
N PHE A 70 1.59 -17.95 10.89
CA PHE A 70 2.09 -19.20 11.44
C PHE A 70 1.31 -20.42 10.91
N ASN A 71 0.05 -20.25 10.54
CA ASN A 71 -0.80 -21.33 9.99
C ASN A 71 -0.43 -21.72 8.55
N ILE A 72 0.32 -20.86 7.86
CA ILE A 72 0.88 -21.11 6.53
C ILE A 72 2.41 -21.17 6.57
N ARG A 73 3.02 -21.32 7.76
CA ARG A 73 4.47 -21.36 7.93
C ARG A 73 5.12 -22.44 7.07
N HIS A 74 4.50 -23.63 7.00
CA HIS A 74 5.06 -24.74 6.24
C HIS A 74 5.08 -24.43 4.74
N GLU A 75 4.00 -23.86 4.21
CA GLU A 75 3.90 -23.43 2.82
C GLU A 75 4.84 -22.26 2.50
N ILE A 76 5.04 -21.34 3.45
CA ILE A 76 6.04 -20.27 3.33
C ILE A 76 7.45 -20.84 3.26
N GLU A 77 7.83 -21.70 4.19
CA GLU A 77 9.16 -22.33 4.24
C GLU A 77 9.40 -23.22 3.01
N ASP A 78 8.39 -23.93 2.53
CA ASP A 78 8.49 -24.76 1.33
C ASP A 78 8.67 -23.91 0.08
N TYR A 79 7.92 -22.81 -0.04
CA TYR A 79 8.12 -21.83 -1.11
C TYR A 79 9.54 -21.27 -1.05
N LEU A 80 9.99 -20.85 0.13
CA LEU A 80 11.33 -20.29 0.31
C LEU A 80 12.41 -21.32 -0.02
N ARG A 81 12.28 -22.57 0.40
CA ARG A 81 13.23 -23.65 0.10
C ARG A 81 13.30 -23.91 -1.40
N THR A 82 12.16 -24.10 -2.05
CA THR A 82 12.08 -24.43 -3.47
C THR A 82 12.61 -23.29 -4.36
N HIS A 83 12.44 -22.03 -3.92
CA HIS A 83 12.93 -20.85 -4.63
C HIS A 83 14.27 -20.29 -4.11
N SER A 84 14.87 -20.93 -3.10
CA SER A 84 16.25 -20.67 -2.66
C SER A 84 17.26 -21.50 -3.43
N VAL A 85 16.88 -22.69 -3.90
CA VAL A 85 17.76 -23.57 -4.70
C VAL A 85 17.98 -22.99 -6.12
N GLU A 86 17.06 -22.19 -6.65
CA GLU A 86 17.25 -21.48 -7.93
C GLU A 86 18.20 -20.26 -7.84
N ARG A 87 18.73 -19.92 -6.66
CA ARG A 87 19.51 -18.68 -6.44
C ARG A 87 21.03 -18.82 -6.49
N GLU A 88 21.61 -20.03 -6.53
CA GLU A 88 23.07 -20.14 -6.68
C GLU A 88 23.56 -20.00 -8.14
N SER A 89 22.66 -19.98 -9.12
CA SER A 89 23.03 -19.79 -10.53
C SER A 89 22.17 -18.74 -11.23
N LYS A 90 22.30 -17.49 -10.80
CA LYS A 90 22.38 -16.30 -11.67
C LYS A 90 22.44 -15.05 -10.81
N GLN A 91 23.59 -14.38 -10.87
CA GLN A 91 23.74 -12.96 -10.56
C GLN A 91 22.55 -12.19 -11.16
N ALA A 92 21.69 -11.66 -10.29
CA ALA A 92 20.48 -10.96 -10.69
C ALA A 92 20.85 -9.65 -11.38
N THR A 93 20.84 -9.68 -12.71
CA THR A 93 20.83 -8.50 -13.57
C THR A 93 19.49 -7.76 -13.42
N PRO A 94 19.41 -6.43 -13.70
CA PRO A 94 18.28 -5.54 -13.37
C PRO A 94 16.93 -5.80 -14.07
N ARG A 95 16.82 -6.85 -14.87
CA ARG A 95 15.76 -7.02 -15.88
C ARG A 95 14.39 -7.37 -15.30
N ASN A 96 14.33 -8.16 -14.22
CA ASN A 96 13.06 -8.61 -13.63
C ASN A 96 12.37 -7.53 -12.76
N ALA A 97 13.14 -6.66 -12.09
CA ALA A 97 12.57 -5.59 -11.29
C ALA A 97 11.97 -4.47 -12.16
N ALA A 98 12.52 -4.23 -13.34
CA ALA A 98 11.94 -3.31 -14.33
C ALA A 98 10.63 -3.86 -14.91
N PHE A 99 10.56 -5.17 -15.20
CA PHE A 99 9.35 -5.81 -15.76
C PHE A 99 8.15 -5.79 -14.78
N THR A 100 8.37 -6.11 -13.50
CA THR A 100 7.29 -6.01 -12.48
C THR A 100 6.84 -4.57 -12.23
N ARG A 101 7.73 -3.57 -12.34
CA ARG A 101 7.38 -2.14 -12.21
C ARG A 101 6.58 -1.62 -13.39
N SER A 102 6.99 -1.98 -14.62
CA SER A 102 6.21 -1.68 -15.83
C SER A 102 4.79 -2.22 -15.67
N SER A 103 4.65 -3.45 -15.16
CA SER A 103 3.34 -4.05 -14.90
C SER A 103 2.50 -3.31 -13.86
N ILE A 104 3.08 -2.83 -12.75
CA ILE A 104 2.35 -2.07 -11.72
C ILE A 104 1.91 -0.70 -12.25
N ILE A 105 2.83 0.03 -12.89
CA ILE A 105 2.53 1.35 -13.48
C ILE A 105 1.45 1.20 -14.56
N GLU A 106 1.57 0.22 -15.45
CA GLU A 106 0.57 -0.08 -16.47
C GLU A 106 -0.81 -0.42 -15.87
N GLN A 107 -0.86 -1.17 -14.77
CA GLN A 107 -2.12 -1.47 -14.08
C GLN A 107 -2.76 -0.20 -13.50
N VAL A 108 -1.96 0.67 -12.88
CA VAL A 108 -2.45 1.95 -12.35
C VAL A 108 -2.92 2.86 -13.48
N LEU A 109 -2.16 2.98 -14.57
CA LEU A 109 -2.55 3.77 -15.73
C LEU A 109 -3.86 3.27 -16.34
N LYS A 110 -4.04 1.94 -16.50
CA LYS A 110 -5.31 1.36 -16.97
C LYS A 110 -6.49 1.65 -16.05
N ARG A 111 -6.28 1.70 -14.73
CA ARG A 111 -7.33 2.08 -13.77
C ARG A 111 -7.68 3.56 -13.89
N LEU A 112 -6.66 4.41 -14.02
CA LEU A 112 -6.83 5.84 -14.23
C LEU A 112 -7.60 6.11 -15.53
N ASP A 113 -7.25 5.42 -16.62
CA ASP A 113 -7.98 5.52 -17.90
C ASP A 113 -9.48 5.25 -17.73
N ARG A 114 -9.85 4.20 -16.97
CA ARG A 114 -11.26 3.87 -16.70
C ARG A 114 -11.95 4.96 -15.88
N ILE A 115 -11.30 5.43 -14.81
CA ILE A 115 -11.85 6.46 -13.94
C ILE A 115 -12.06 7.78 -14.68
N ILE A 116 -11.11 8.17 -15.54
CA ILE A 116 -11.21 9.38 -16.36
C ILE A 116 -12.43 9.32 -17.29
N VAL A 117 -12.67 8.16 -17.91
CA VAL A 117 -13.83 7.94 -18.79
C VAL A 117 -15.15 7.97 -18.01
N GLU A 118 -15.17 7.42 -16.79
CA GLU A 118 -16.38 7.33 -15.96
C GLU A 118 -16.70 8.63 -15.19
N GLU A 119 -15.69 9.47 -14.90
CA GLU A 119 -15.85 10.71 -14.13
C GLU A 119 -16.61 11.76 -14.95
N LYS A 120 -17.73 12.25 -14.39
CA LYS A 120 -18.63 13.19 -15.05
C LYS A 120 -18.28 14.64 -14.77
N ARG A 121 -17.57 14.91 -13.69
CA ARG A 121 -17.18 16.27 -13.27
C ARG A 121 -15.87 16.65 -13.94
N GLU A 122 -15.92 17.66 -14.80
CA GLU A 122 -14.76 18.13 -15.59
C GLU A 122 -13.58 18.57 -14.71
N ASP A 123 -13.86 19.23 -13.59
CA ASP A 123 -12.84 19.67 -12.64
C ASP A 123 -12.08 18.50 -12.01
N ILE A 124 -12.78 17.43 -11.63
CA ILE A 124 -12.18 16.23 -11.06
C ILE A 124 -11.52 15.37 -12.14
N ARG A 125 -12.13 15.26 -13.33
CA ARG A 125 -11.56 14.55 -14.47
C ARG A 125 -10.19 15.12 -14.83
N GLY A 126 -10.07 16.44 -14.95
CA GLY A 126 -8.79 17.11 -15.22
C GLY A 126 -7.71 16.81 -14.18
N LYS A 127 -8.07 16.66 -12.89
CA LYS A 127 -7.12 16.24 -11.85
C LYS A 127 -6.65 14.79 -12.03
N TYR A 128 -7.52 13.89 -12.47
CA TYR A 128 -7.13 12.51 -12.76
C TYR A 128 -6.26 12.39 -14.01
N GLU A 129 -6.51 13.20 -15.05
CA GLU A 129 -5.65 13.28 -16.24
C GLU A 129 -4.23 13.73 -15.88
N GLU A 130 -4.11 14.74 -15.02
CA GLU A 130 -2.83 15.20 -14.51
C GLU A 130 -2.14 14.14 -13.63
N LEU A 131 -2.88 13.47 -12.75
CA LEU A 131 -2.35 12.35 -11.97
C LEU A 131 -1.83 11.22 -12.87
N ARG A 132 -2.56 10.89 -13.93
CA ARG A 132 -2.17 9.90 -14.93
C ARG A 132 -0.88 10.29 -15.65
N ARG A 133 -0.75 11.55 -16.07
CA ARG A 133 0.48 12.08 -16.68
C ARG A 133 1.67 11.88 -15.74
N ARG A 134 1.53 12.28 -14.46
CA ARG A 134 2.58 12.16 -13.44
C ARG A 134 2.94 10.71 -13.12
N VAL A 135 1.97 9.79 -13.12
CA VAL A 135 2.24 8.34 -12.98
C VAL A 135 3.04 7.82 -14.16
N GLY A 136 2.73 8.26 -15.39
CA GLY A 136 3.48 7.88 -16.60
C GLY A 136 4.92 8.40 -16.62
N GLU A 137 5.17 9.54 -15.96
CA GLU A 137 6.50 10.17 -15.82
C GLU A 137 7.32 9.63 -14.65
N THR A 138 6.77 8.69 -13.88
CA THR A 138 7.47 8.16 -12.71
C THR A 138 8.66 7.28 -13.16
N ASP A 139 9.86 7.85 -13.07
CA ASP A 139 11.12 7.20 -13.48
C ASP A 139 11.42 5.92 -12.67
N GLY A 140 11.90 4.90 -13.38
CA GLY A 140 12.05 3.51 -12.93
C GLY A 140 13.12 3.22 -11.85
N ALA A 141 13.49 4.19 -11.01
CA ALA A 141 14.49 4.03 -9.96
C ALA A 141 13.94 3.30 -8.71
N GLY A 142 14.20 1.99 -8.62
CA GLY A 142 14.07 1.19 -7.39
C GLY A 142 12.64 0.82 -6.93
N SER A 143 12.39 -0.45 -6.62
CA SER A 143 11.05 -1.00 -6.27
C SER A 143 10.63 -0.62 -4.86
N ALA A 144 11.57 -0.25 -4.00
CA ALA A 144 11.28 0.28 -2.68
C ALA A 144 10.76 1.73 -2.71
N ASN A 145 10.83 2.42 -3.86
CA ASN A 145 10.45 3.83 -4.00
C ASN A 145 9.07 4.04 -4.65
N ILE A 146 8.57 3.09 -5.45
CA ILE A 146 7.33 3.30 -6.23
C ILE A 146 6.09 3.53 -5.37
N TYR A 147 5.92 2.78 -4.27
CA TYR A 147 4.79 2.99 -3.35
C TYR A 147 4.89 4.32 -2.61
N LYS A 148 6.11 4.77 -2.27
CA LYS A 148 6.33 6.10 -1.69
C LYS A 148 6.02 7.20 -2.71
N GLN A 149 6.38 6.99 -3.98
CA GLN A 149 6.03 7.91 -5.07
C GLN A 149 4.50 7.95 -5.25
N PHE A 150 3.81 6.82 -5.22
CA PHE A 150 2.34 6.77 -5.27
C PHE A 150 1.70 7.48 -4.07
N ASP A 151 2.21 7.31 -2.86
CA ASP A 151 1.72 8.03 -1.68
C ASP A 151 1.89 9.55 -1.83
N LEU A 152 3.00 10.00 -2.43
CA LEU A 152 3.25 11.42 -2.71
C LEU A 152 2.31 11.94 -3.81
N LEU A 153 2.21 11.22 -4.93
CA LEU A 153 1.30 11.56 -6.02
C LEU A 153 -0.16 11.64 -5.55
N TRP A 154 -0.58 10.69 -4.71
CA TRP A 154 -1.92 10.69 -4.12
C TRP A 154 -2.15 11.87 -3.20
N ARG A 155 -1.18 12.19 -2.33
CA ARG A 155 -1.27 13.33 -1.42
C ARG A 155 -1.38 14.65 -2.17
N ASP A 156 -0.57 14.81 -3.22
CA ASP A 156 -0.62 16.01 -4.07
C ASP A 156 -1.96 16.11 -4.78
N PHE A 157 -2.44 15.01 -5.37
CA PHE A 157 -3.76 14.94 -5.98
C PHE A 157 -4.88 15.34 -5.00
N MET A 158 -4.87 14.81 -3.78
CA MET A 158 -5.87 15.18 -2.76
C MET A 158 -5.74 16.65 -2.32
N GLY A 159 -4.51 17.18 -2.27
CA GLY A 159 -4.27 18.61 -2.04
C GLY A 159 -4.86 19.49 -3.14
N ASP A 160 -4.69 19.09 -4.39
CA ASP A 160 -5.19 19.81 -5.56
C ASP A 160 -6.72 19.75 -5.67
N VAL A 161 -7.31 18.59 -5.39
CA VAL A 161 -8.77 18.44 -5.31
C VAL A 161 -9.33 19.31 -4.20
N PHE A 162 -8.76 19.25 -3.00
CA PHE A 162 -9.24 20.01 -1.86
C PHE A 162 -9.14 21.53 -2.08
N SER A 163 -8.02 22.01 -2.60
CA SER A 163 -7.80 23.43 -2.89
C SER A 163 -8.69 23.96 -4.03
N GLY A 164 -9.15 23.09 -4.93
CA GLY A 164 -10.11 23.43 -5.97
C GLY A 164 -11.56 23.62 -5.48
N LEU A 165 -11.87 23.24 -4.24
CA LEU A 165 -13.21 23.43 -3.66
C LEU A 165 -13.46 24.88 -3.24
N SER A 166 -14.72 25.29 -3.11
CA SER A 166 -15.06 26.62 -2.57
C SER A 166 -14.57 26.78 -1.12
N THR A 167 -14.30 28.01 -0.70
CA THR A 167 -13.84 28.32 0.66
C THR A 167 -14.79 27.79 1.74
N GLU A 168 -16.11 27.88 1.50
CA GLU A 168 -17.12 27.34 2.41
C GLU A 168 -17.01 25.82 2.52
N ARG A 169 -16.82 25.13 1.39
CA ARG A 169 -16.69 23.67 1.33
C ARG A 169 -15.39 23.22 2.01
N GLN A 170 -14.28 23.91 1.76
CA GLN A 170 -13.00 23.65 2.41
C GLN A 170 -13.12 23.80 3.94
N LYS A 171 -13.79 24.86 4.40
CA LYS A 171 -14.03 25.09 5.82
C LYS A 171 -14.88 23.98 6.43
N GLN A 172 -16.01 23.62 5.81
CA GLN A 172 -16.88 22.53 6.29
C GLN A 172 -16.14 21.20 6.43
N ILE A 173 -15.33 20.83 5.43
CA ILE A 173 -14.54 19.60 5.46
C ILE A 173 -13.47 19.68 6.56
N THR A 174 -12.81 20.83 6.72
CA THR A 174 -11.79 21.03 7.76
C THR A 174 -12.38 20.95 9.16
N ASP A 175 -13.52 21.58 9.40
CA ASP A 175 -14.23 21.54 10.69
C ASP A 175 -14.70 20.11 11.01
N THR A 176 -15.16 19.37 10.00
CA THR A 176 -15.53 17.96 10.12
C THR A 176 -14.30 17.09 10.40
N ALA A 177 -13.18 17.33 9.73
CA ALA A 177 -11.93 16.61 9.98
C ALA A 177 -11.40 16.87 11.40
N LEU A 178 -11.48 18.13 11.86
CA LEU A 178 -11.10 18.52 13.22
C LEU A 178 -11.98 17.85 14.29
N SER A 179 -13.27 17.69 14.04
CA SER A 179 -14.17 17.01 14.99
C SER A 179 -13.93 15.49 15.08
N ARG A 180 -13.38 14.87 14.02
CA ARG A 180 -12.93 13.47 14.02
C ARG A 180 -11.62 13.26 14.79
N ILE A 181 -10.85 14.31 15.08
CA ILE A 181 -9.61 14.18 15.84
C ILE A 181 -9.92 13.86 17.32
N PRO A 182 -9.43 12.73 17.87
CA PRO A 182 -9.68 12.38 19.26
C PRO A 182 -9.17 13.45 20.23
N ALA A 183 -9.88 13.69 21.33
CA ALA A 183 -9.46 14.66 22.35
C ALA A 183 -8.05 14.36 22.93
N LYS A 184 -7.63 13.09 22.92
CA LYS A 184 -6.29 12.63 23.32
C LYS A 184 -5.18 13.02 22.34
N ALA A 185 -5.51 13.42 21.11
CA ALA A 185 -4.56 13.89 20.11
C ALA A 185 -3.92 15.26 20.45
N LYS A 186 -4.34 15.91 21.54
CA LYS A 186 -3.60 17.04 22.13
C LYS A 186 -2.18 16.66 22.56
N LEU A 187 -1.91 15.37 22.75
CA LEU A 187 -0.60 14.83 23.09
C LEU A 187 0.27 14.53 21.87
N TYR A 188 -0.26 14.70 20.65
CA TYR A 188 0.52 14.48 19.43
C TYR A 188 1.44 15.67 19.22
N ASP A 189 2.64 15.41 18.70
CA ASP A 189 3.46 16.47 18.14
C ASP A 189 2.74 17.13 16.95
N GLU A 190 3.15 18.35 16.62
CA GLU A 190 2.49 19.16 15.60
C GLU A 190 2.47 18.50 14.22
N ASP A 191 3.51 17.74 13.87
CA ASP A 191 3.61 17.05 12.58
C ASP A 191 2.65 15.84 12.52
N ALA A 192 2.60 15.05 13.59
CA ALA A 192 1.66 13.95 13.74
C ALA A 192 0.21 14.45 13.70
N ARG A 193 -0.09 15.54 14.42
CA ARG A 193 -1.42 16.16 14.42
C ARG A 193 -1.83 16.65 13.04
N ARG A 194 -0.92 17.30 12.31
CA ARG A 194 -1.16 17.77 10.94
C ARG A 194 -1.40 16.60 9.98
N LYS A 195 -0.61 15.53 10.07
CA LYS A 195 -0.80 14.32 9.26
C LYS A 195 -2.15 13.66 9.52
N THR A 196 -2.55 13.56 10.78
CA THR A 196 -3.87 13.02 11.16
C THR A 196 -5.01 13.89 10.62
N LEU A 197 -4.90 15.21 10.74
CA LEU A 197 -5.90 16.13 10.17
C LEU A 197 -6.03 15.96 8.66
N ASN A 198 -4.91 15.92 7.93
CA ASN A 198 -4.90 15.72 6.49
C ASN A 198 -5.49 14.36 6.09
N ALA A 199 -5.21 13.30 6.84
CA ALA A 199 -5.78 11.99 6.57
C ALA A 199 -7.32 11.99 6.69
N PHE A 200 -7.88 12.58 7.75
CA PHE A 200 -9.33 12.72 7.90
C PHE A 200 -9.95 13.63 6.84
N ARG A 201 -9.27 14.74 6.50
CA ARG A 201 -9.68 15.61 5.40
C ARG A 201 -9.78 14.82 4.10
N ASP A 202 -8.74 14.07 3.76
CA ASP A 202 -8.66 13.32 2.50
C ASP A 202 -9.74 12.24 2.45
N GLU A 203 -10.01 11.55 3.57
CA GLU A 203 -11.10 10.59 3.70
C GLU A 203 -12.47 11.25 3.45
N ILE A 204 -12.75 12.38 4.09
CA ILE A 204 -14.01 13.12 3.91
C ILE A 204 -14.15 13.61 2.46
N VAL A 205 -13.07 14.08 1.84
CA VAL A 205 -13.06 14.47 0.41
C VAL A 205 -13.40 13.26 -0.47
N CYS A 206 -12.79 12.10 -0.22
CA CYS A 206 -13.08 10.87 -0.96
C CYS A 206 -14.55 10.47 -0.83
N GLU A 207 -15.10 10.47 0.40
CA GLU A 207 -16.50 10.16 0.68
C GLU A 207 -17.45 11.14 -0.02
N THR A 208 -17.21 12.43 0.15
CA THR A 208 -18.11 13.49 -0.33
C THR A 208 -18.11 13.61 -1.84
N LEU A 209 -16.98 13.33 -2.47
CA LEU A 209 -16.79 13.46 -3.91
C LEU A 209 -16.80 12.11 -4.63
N GLY A 210 -16.96 10.98 -3.96
CA GLY A 210 -16.88 9.66 -4.61
C GLY A 210 -15.53 9.37 -5.26
N ILE A 211 -14.46 9.97 -4.76
CA ILE A 211 -13.09 9.80 -5.26
C ILE A 211 -12.50 8.51 -4.67
N ASN A 212 -11.94 7.66 -5.52
CA ASN A 212 -11.36 6.39 -5.11
C ASN A 212 -9.84 6.42 -5.26
N ASN A 213 -9.12 5.90 -4.25
CA ASN A 213 -7.67 5.79 -4.33
C ASN A 213 -7.26 4.71 -5.36
N VAL A 214 -6.75 5.17 -6.50
CA VAL A 214 -6.29 4.35 -7.63
C VAL A 214 -5.12 3.43 -7.30
N PHE A 215 -4.32 3.79 -6.30
CA PHE A 215 -3.14 3.03 -5.89
C PHE A 215 -3.47 1.93 -4.89
N THR A 216 -4.67 1.94 -4.29
CA THR A 216 -5.12 0.82 -3.45
C THR A 216 -5.46 -0.38 -4.34
N MET A 217 -4.80 -1.51 -4.09
CA MET A 217 -5.15 -2.79 -4.72
C MET A 217 -6.32 -3.38 -3.93
N LYS A 218 -7.53 -3.23 -4.47
CA LYS A 218 -8.68 -4.06 -4.09
C LYS A 218 -8.57 -5.43 -4.73
#